data_AF-A0A2V9C3U5-F1
#
_entry.id   AF-A0A2V9C3U5-F1
#
_cell.length_a   1.000
_cell.length_b   1.000
_cell.length_c   1.000
_cell.angle_alpha   90.00
_cell.angle_beta   90.00
_cell.angle_gamma   90.00
#
_symmetry.space_group_name_H-M   'P 1'
#
loop_
_entity.id
_entity.type
_entity.pdbx_description
1 polymer ?
#
loop_
_entity_poly.entity_id
_entity_poly.type
_entity_poly.pdbx_seq_one_letter_code
_entity_poly.pdbx_strand_id
1 'polypeptide(L)'
;MKRVLTIPAMLVLLLAASLFVQAQQQEKPKREPGAAAETGKHHVLAATRETTQWGWLDPNEKPKLTVDSGDTVSIETLMHSLDQIQPGTPMEEIVRLRLANPGGGPHSVTGPIYVNGAEPGDTMEIRIKKIVPKGDGFNFHLPGTKFPTVGLLASEFPDGFVRFYKLDLVKRQTEFKPGIVLDLKPFPGILVVGVDPNEPKEKAGPPIHDAKGRTSTLRPW
;
A
#
# COMPACT_ATOMS: atom_id res chain seq x y z
N MET A 1 -24.39 -28.20 73.35
CA MET A 1 -23.71 -29.06 72.34
C MET A 1 -23.15 -28.15 71.25
N LYS A 2 -21.84 -28.16 71.04
CA LYS A 2 -21.11 -27.29 70.09
C LYS A 2 -21.31 -27.80 68.65
N ARG A 3 -21.61 -26.92 67.69
CA ARG A 3 -21.38 -27.16 66.26
C ARG A 3 -20.29 -26.21 65.78
N VAL A 4 -19.11 -26.76 65.50
CA VAL A 4 -17.99 -26.06 64.88
C VAL A 4 -18.27 -26.02 63.38
N LEU A 5 -18.46 -24.83 62.81
CA LEU A 5 -18.56 -24.64 61.38
C LEU A 5 -17.14 -24.53 60.81
N THR A 6 -16.63 -25.62 60.26
CA THR A 6 -15.42 -25.62 59.43
C THR A 6 -15.70 -24.88 58.13
N ILE A 7 -15.20 -23.65 58.00
CA ILE A 7 -15.14 -22.94 56.73
C ILE A 7 -14.00 -23.59 55.92
N PRO A 8 -14.25 -24.09 54.70
CA PRO A 8 -13.23 -24.83 53.96
C PRO A 8 -12.14 -23.89 53.45
N ALA A 9 -10.88 -24.27 53.65
CA ALA A 9 -9.68 -23.58 53.19
C ALA A 9 -9.67 -23.27 51.67
N MET A 10 -10.58 -23.88 50.90
CA MET A 10 -10.75 -23.66 49.47
C MET A 10 -11.26 -22.24 49.13
N LEU A 11 -12.05 -21.61 50.01
CA LEU A 11 -12.55 -20.24 49.77
C LEU A 11 -11.44 -19.18 49.95
N VAL A 12 -10.50 -19.43 50.86
CA VAL A 12 -9.36 -18.54 51.12
C VAL A 12 -8.33 -18.63 49.98
N LEU A 13 -8.12 -19.82 49.42
CA LEU A 13 -7.24 -20.02 48.26
C LEU A 13 -7.78 -19.36 46.98
N LEU A 14 -9.09 -19.39 46.76
CA LEU A 14 -9.72 -18.72 45.61
C LEU A 14 -9.64 -17.19 45.71
N LEU A 15 -9.82 -16.62 46.91
CA LEU A 15 -9.66 -15.18 47.13
C LEU A 15 -8.19 -14.74 47.03
N ALA A 16 -7.24 -15.55 47.49
CA ALA A 16 -5.81 -15.23 47.38
C ALA A 16 -5.34 -15.29 45.92
N ALA A 17 -5.82 -16.26 45.13
CA ALA A 17 -5.49 -16.38 43.71
C ALA A 17 -6.08 -15.22 42.89
N SER A 18 -7.31 -14.78 43.17
CA SER A 18 -7.92 -13.64 42.46
C SER A 18 -7.23 -12.32 42.79
N LEU A 19 -6.79 -12.11 44.03
CA LEU A 19 -6.01 -10.93 44.42
C LEU A 19 -4.61 -10.92 43.79
N PHE A 20 -3.96 -12.08 43.63
CA PHE A 20 -2.68 -12.17 42.92
C PHE A 20 -2.80 -11.90 41.42
N VAL A 21 -3.88 -12.35 40.79
CA VAL A 21 -4.16 -12.07 39.37
C VAL A 21 -4.49 -10.57 39.15
N GLN A 22 -5.23 -9.93 40.07
CA GLN A 22 -5.48 -8.49 40.01
C GLN A 22 -4.22 -7.66 40.30
N ALA A 23 -3.33 -8.12 41.19
CA ALA A 23 -2.07 -7.42 41.47
C ALA A 23 -1.06 -7.51 40.30
N GLN A 24 -1.08 -8.59 39.49
CA GLN A 24 -0.27 -8.68 38.28
C GLN A 24 -0.85 -7.93 37.06
N GLN A 25 -2.09 -7.44 37.17
CA GLN A 25 -2.71 -6.54 36.18
C GLN A 25 -2.41 -5.06 36.44
N GLN A 26 -1.50 -4.73 37.35
CA GLN A 26 -0.90 -3.39 37.40
C GLN A 26 -0.28 -3.07 36.03
N GLU A 27 -0.86 -2.06 35.40
CA GLU A 27 -0.56 -1.59 34.05
C GLU A 27 0.94 -1.56 33.79
N LYS A 28 1.41 -2.41 32.86
CA LYS A 28 2.60 -2.05 32.10
C LYS A 28 2.31 -0.68 31.50
N PRO A 29 3.13 0.36 31.77
CA PRO A 29 2.91 1.65 31.13
C PRO A 29 2.97 1.40 29.63
N LYS A 30 1.85 1.64 28.96
CA LYS A 30 1.79 1.72 27.51
C LYS A 30 2.79 2.83 27.17
N ARG A 31 3.98 2.45 26.70
CA ARG A 31 4.90 3.41 26.07
C ARG A 31 4.12 3.98 24.91
N GLU A 32 3.50 5.14 25.14
CA GLU A 32 3.21 6.04 24.04
C GLU A 32 4.55 6.23 23.34
N PRO A 33 4.65 5.94 22.03
CA PRO A 33 5.85 6.32 21.30
C PRO A 33 5.93 7.82 21.50
N GLY A 34 6.96 8.26 22.23
CA GLY A 34 7.19 9.67 22.49
C GLY A 34 7.05 10.36 21.15
N ALA A 35 6.16 11.35 21.09
CA ALA A 35 6.06 12.24 19.95
C ALA A 35 7.42 12.93 19.83
N ALA A 36 8.35 12.29 19.13
CA ALA A 36 9.55 12.92 18.65
C ALA A 36 9.05 14.14 17.88
N ALA A 37 9.43 15.32 18.36
CA ALA A 37 9.05 16.57 17.71
C ALA A 37 9.39 16.42 16.22
N GLU A 38 8.38 16.53 15.36
CA GLU A 38 8.55 16.46 13.90
C GLU A 38 9.33 17.69 13.47
N THR A 39 10.65 17.57 13.49
CA THR A 39 11.61 18.64 13.21
C THR A 39 12.19 18.54 11.80
N GLY A 40 11.81 17.51 11.05
CA GLY A 40 12.20 17.34 9.66
C GLY A 40 11.58 18.40 8.73
N LYS A 41 12.25 18.66 7.62
CA LYS A 41 11.75 19.56 6.58
C LYS A 41 10.54 18.93 5.89
N HIS A 42 9.67 19.78 5.36
CA HIS A 42 8.55 19.35 4.53
C HIS A 42 8.87 19.62 3.06
N HIS A 43 8.79 18.56 2.25
CA HIS A 43 9.00 18.60 0.81
C HIS A 43 7.71 18.31 0.06
N VAL A 44 7.68 18.72 -1.21
CA VAL A 44 6.62 18.38 -2.15
C VAL A 44 7.25 17.75 -3.38
N LEU A 45 6.78 16.58 -3.77
CA LEU A 45 7.15 15.93 -5.02
C LEU A 45 5.93 15.87 -5.92
N ALA A 46 5.92 16.75 -6.93
CA ALA A 46 4.87 16.77 -7.93
C ALA A 46 4.94 15.53 -8.84
N ALA A 47 3.79 15.11 -9.35
CA ALA A 47 3.68 13.98 -10.26
C ALA A 47 3.66 14.50 -11.69
N THR A 48 4.78 14.37 -12.38
CA THR A 48 4.94 14.75 -13.78
C THR A 48 5.49 13.59 -14.58
N ARG A 49 5.61 13.74 -15.90
CA ARG A 49 6.24 12.71 -16.75
C ARG A 49 7.71 12.51 -16.42
N GLU A 50 8.37 13.53 -15.88
CA GLU A 50 9.78 13.51 -15.50
C GLU A 50 10.01 12.89 -14.13
N THR A 51 9.03 12.93 -13.23
CA THR A 51 9.12 12.40 -11.86
C THR A 51 8.39 11.08 -11.66
N THR A 52 7.77 10.53 -12.71
CA THR A 52 6.91 9.33 -12.62
C THR A 52 7.32 8.27 -13.63
N GLN A 53 7.53 7.04 -13.15
CA GLN A 53 7.82 5.88 -14.00
C GLN A 53 6.52 5.11 -14.33
N TRP A 54 6.44 4.55 -15.55
CA TRP A 54 5.29 3.75 -15.98
C TRP A 54 5.58 2.26 -15.92
N GLY A 55 4.97 1.58 -14.95
CA GLY A 55 4.87 0.13 -14.91
C GLY A 55 6.16 -0.61 -14.55
N TRP A 56 7.27 0.10 -14.42
CA TRP A 56 8.61 -0.40 -14.19
C TRP A 56 9.30 0.39 -13.07
N LEU A 57 10.14 -0.28 -12.31
CA LEU A 57 11.06 0.28 -11.32
C LEU A 57 12.49 0.11 -11.86
N ASP A 58 13.08 1.19 -12.36
CA ASP A 58 14.45 1.19 -12.86
C ASP A 58 15.45 1.48 -11.72
N PRO A 59 16.36 0.54 -11.39
CA PRO A 59 17.38 0.77 -10.34
C PRO A 59 18.38 1.88 -10.72
N ASN A 60 18.46 2.26 -12.00
CA ASN A 60 19.34 3.32 -12.48
C ASN A 60 18.63 4.67 -12.60
N GLU A 61 17.34 4.75 -12.27
CA GLU A 61 16.60 6.02 -12.30
C GLU A 61 17.21 7.01 -11.30
N LYS A 62 17.53 8.22 -11.78
CA LYS A 62 18.10 9.25 -10.90
C LYS A 62 17.06 9.72 -9.88
N PRO A 63 17.48 10.00 -8.63
CA PRO A 63 16.60 10.58 -7.62
C PRO A 63 15.87 11.83 -8.15
N LYS A 64 14.55 11.88 -7.90
CA LYS A 64 13.71 13.05 -8.21
C LYS A 64 13.61 14.01 -7.04
N LEU A 65 13.92 13.52 -5.84
CA LEU A 65 14.01 14.26 -4.60
C LEU A 65 15.05 13.58 -3.72
N THR A 66 15.80 14.36 -2.96
CA THR A 66 16.69 13.88 -1.88
C THR A 66 16.19 14.45 -0.56
N VAL A 67 16.07 13.61 0.46
CA VAL A 67 15.57 13.98 1.79
C VAL A 67 16.49 13.45 2.89
N ASP A 68 16.37 14.02 4.08
CA ASP A 68 17.01 13.51 5.29
C ASP A 68 16.03 12.62 6.08
N SER A 69 16.55 11.71 6.90
CA SER A 69 15.71 10.92 7.81
C SER A 69 14.92 11.84 8.76
N GLY A 70 13.61 11.57 8.91
CA GLY A 70 12.69 12.40 9.69
C GLY A 70 11.97 13.48 8.89
N ASP A 71 12.36 13.75 7.64
CA ASP A 71 11.63 14.64 6.76
C ASP A 71 10.23 14.11 6.40
N THR A 72 9.33 15.03 6.04
CA THR A 72 8.01 14.70 5.50
C THR A 72 7.94 15.04 4.02
N VAL A 73 7.29 14.20 3.22
CA VAL A 73 7.09 14.46 1.78
C VAL A 73 5.61 14.37 1.45
N SER A 74 5.06 15.44 0.86
CA SER A 74 3.79 15.39 0.13
C SER A 74 4.07 14.91 -1.29
N ILE A 75 3.62 13.69 -1.60
CA ILE A 75 3.85 13.08 -2.92
C ILE A 75 2.54 13.11 -3.70
N GLU A 76 2.57 13.74 -4.88
CA GLU A 76 1.48 13.61 -5.84
C GLU A 76 1.59 12.27 -6.58
N THR A 77 0.45 11.77 -7.08
CA THR A 77 0.40 10.52 -7.84
C THR A 77 -0.43 10.68 -9.11
N LEU A 78 0.02 10.06 -10.20
CA LEU A 78 -0.80 9.90 -11.41
C LEU A 78 -1.68 8.65 -11.30
N MET A 79 -2.83 8.68 -11.97
CA MET A 79 -3.60 7.48 -12.31
C MET A 79 -2.76 6.56 -13.19
N HIS A 80 -3.24 5.34 -13.36
CA HIS A 80 -2.59 4.31 -14.16
C HIS A 80 -2.21 4.80 -15.56
N SER A 81 -1.11 4.24 -16.08
CA SER A 81 -0.55 4.55 -17.40
C SER A 81 -0.22 6.03 -17.60
N LEU A 82 0.40 6.66 -16.59
CA LEU A 82 0.73 8.08 -16.57
C LEU A 82 -0.47 8.99 -16.83
N ASP A 83 -1.54 8.82 -16.05
CA ASP A 83 -2.80 9.57 -16.17
C ASP A 83 -3.55 9.36 -17.51
N GLN A 84 -3.23 8.32 -18.30
CA GLN A 84 -3.96 8.04 -19.55
C GLN A 84 -5.31 7.32 -19.33
N ILE A 85 -5.51 6.65 -18.18
CA ILE A 85 -6.81 6.07 -17.82
C ILE A 85 -7.57 7.08 -16.96
N GLN A 86 -8.59 7.71 -17.55
CA GLN A 86 -9.43 8.76 -16.96
C GLN A 86 -10.91 8.37 -17.06
N PRO A 87 -11.83 9.05 -16.33
CA PRO A 87 -13.25 8.81 -16.46
C PRO A 87 -13.73 8.80 -17.91
N GLY A 88 -14.29 7.67 -18.35
CA GLY A 88 -14.77 7.48 -19.73
C GLY A 88 -13.76 6.81 -20.68
N THR A 89 -12.52 6.55 -20.25
CA THR A 89 -11.57 5.75 -21.03
C THR A 89 -12.17 4.36 -21.31
N PRO A 90 -12.34 3.96 -22.58
CA PRO A 90 -12.96 2.69 -22.92
C PRO A 90 -12.00 1.51 -22.74
N MET A 91 -12.54 0.29 -22.65
CA MET A 91 -11.73 -0.92 -22.40
C MET A 91 -10.67 -1.15 -23.50
N GLU A 92 -11.01 -0.84 -24.74
CA GLU A 92 -10.13 -0.96 -25.90
C GLU A 92 -8.86 -0.12 -25.72
N GLU A 93 -8.99 1.07 -25.14
CA GLU A 93 -7.86 1.95 -24.86
C GLU A 93 -7.01 1.41 -23.72
N ILE A 94 -7.62 0.84 -22.67
CA ILE A 94 -6.88 0.19 -21.58
C ILE A 94 -6.08 -1.01 -22.10
N VAL A 95 -6.67 -1.80 -23.01
CA VAL A 95 -5.98 -2.90 -23.69
C VAL A 95 -4.82 -2.37 -24.55
N ARG A 96 -5.03 -1.29 -25.31
CA ARG A 96 -3.96 -0.64 -26.10
C ARG A 96 -2.79 -0.23 -25.22
N LEU A 97 -3.07 0.43 -24.09
CA LEU A 97 -2.05 0.84 -23.11
C LEU A 97 -1.32 -0.37 -22.50
N ARG A 98 -2.03 -1.45 -22.18
CA ARG A 98 -1.43 -2.68 -21.65
C ARG A 98 -0.44 -3.30 -22.63
N LEU A 99 -0.78 -3.34 -23.91
CA LEU A 99 0.06 -3.88 -24.99
C LEU A 99 1.25 -2.97 -25.31
N ALA A 100 1.09 -1.65 -25.17
CA ALA A 100 2.15 -0.66 -25.35
C ALA A 100 3.23 -0.71 -24.25
N ASN A 101 2.95 -1.35 -23.11
CA ASN A 101 3.90 -1.55 -22.01
C ASN A 101 4.12 -3.06 -21.73
N PRO A 102 4.71 -3.82 -22.67
CA PRO A 102 4.90 -5.26 -22.52
C PRO A 102 5.77 -5.57 -21.30
N GLY A 103 5.36 -6.53 -20.48
CA GLY A 103 6.06 -6.88 -19.22
C GLY A 103 5.83 -5.89 -18.06
N GLY A 104 5.65 -4.60 -18.36
CA GLY A 104 5.39 -3.57 -17.36
C GLY A 104 3.96 -3.62 -16.83
N GLY A 105 3.78 -3.11 -15.62
CA GLY A 105 2.47 -2.93 -15.01
C GLY A 105 1.71 -1.70 -15.48
N PRO A 106 0.42 -1.58 -15.10
CA PRO A 106 -0.38 -0.40 -15.41
C PRO A 106 -0.05 0.78 -14.47
N HIS A 107 0.73 0.57 -13.42
CA HIS A 107 0.96 1.55 -12.36
C HIS A 107 1.80 2.74 -12.81
N SER A 108 1.53 3.90 -12.23
CA SER A 108 2.36 5.10 -12.31
C SER A 108 3.02 5.32 -10.96
N VAL A 109 4.35 5.36 -10.91
CA VAL A 109 5.11 5.40 -9.65
C VAL A 109 5.96 6.67 -9.59
N THR A 110 5.57 7.61 -8.73
CA THR A 110 6.29 8.87 -8.51
C THR A 110 7.55 8.62 -7.67
N GLY A 111 8.69 9.18 -8.08
CA GLY A 111 10.00 8.98 -7.47
C GLY A 111 11.06 8.58 -8.50
N PRO A 112 12.21 8.02 -8.07
CA PRO A 112 12.55 7.63 -6.70
C PRO A 112 12.89 8.82 -5.80
N ILE A 113 12.70 8.65 -4.50
CA ILE A 113 13.16 9.58 -3.46
C ILE A 113 14.39 8.96 -2.81
N TYR A 114 15.50 9.69 -2.80
CA TYR A 114 16.73 9.28 -2.14
C TYR A 114 16.73 9.75 -0.69
N VAL A 115 17.09 8.87 0.24
CA VAL A 115 17.20 9.20 1.66
C VAL A 115 18.69 9.22 2.03
N ASN A 116 19.18 10.36 2.50
CA ASN A 116 20.58 10.52 2.87
C ASN A 116 20.97 9.56 3.99
N GLY A 117 22.11 8.87 3.81
CA GLY A 117 22.66 7.94 4.78
C GLY A 117 21.97 6.57 4.85
N ALA A 118 20.94 6.31 4.03
CA ALA A 118 20.34 4.98 3.94
C ALA A 118 21.25 4.03 3.14
N GLU A 119 21.55 2.86 3.70
CA GLU A 119 22.45 1.86 3.11
C GLU A 119 21.79 0.46 3.08
N PRO A 120 22.27 -0.46 2.20
CA PRO A 120 21.82 -1.85 2.22
C PRO A 120 21.99 -2.50 3.60
N GLY A 121 20.90 -3.05 4.13
CA GLY A 121 20.85 -3.63 5.49
C GLY A 121 20.06 -2.78 6.49
N ASP A 122 19.80 -1.50 6.16
CA ASP A 122 18.94 -0.65 6.97
C ASP A 122 17.45 -1.03 6.88
N THR A 123 16.67 -0.54 7.83
CA THR A 123 15.19 -0.59 7.80
C THR A 123 14.63 0.78 7.48
N MET A 124 13.84 0.86 6.41
CA MET A 124 13.09 2.07 6.06
C MET A 124 11.73 2.08 6.78
N GLU A 125 11.54 3.01 7.72
CA GLU A 125 10.23 3.28 8.33
C GLU A 125 9.49 4.38 7.55
N ILE A 126 8.33 4.05 6.98
CA ILE A 126 7.48 5.02 6.27
C ILE A 126 6.16 5.18 7.03
N ARG A 127 5.90 6.39 7.54
CA ARG A 127 4.62 6.73 8.19
C ARG A 127 3.70 7.46 7.22
N ILE A 128 2.62 6.81 6.79
CA ILE A 128 1.60 7.44 5.94
C ILE A 128 0.69 8.31 6.81
N LYS A 129 0.96 9.63 6.83
CA LYS A 129 0.21 10.60 7.66
C LYS A 129 -1.17 10.92 7.10
N LYS A 130 -1.26 11.08 5.78
CA LYS A 130 -2.49 11.53 5.10
C LYS A 130 -2.50 11.02 3.67
N ILE A 131 -3.68 10.60 3.22
CA ILE A 131 -3.96 10.35 1.80
C ILE A 131 -5.17 11.21 1.41
N VAL A 132 -5.02 11.95 0.32
CA VAL A 132 -6.10 12.71 -0.30
C VAL A 132 -6.36 12.09 -1.68
N PRO A 133 -7.45 11.32 -1.85
CA PRO A 133 -7.78 10.73 -3.14
C PRO A 133 -8.12 11.80 -4.18
N LYS A 134 -7.90 11.49 -5.47
CA LYS A 134 -8.55 12.21 -6.57
C LYS A 134 -10.07 12.02 -6.48
N GLY A 135 -10.85 12.90 -7.11
CA GLY A 135 -12.32 12.83 -7.09
C GLY A 135 -12.91 11.65 -7.87
N ASP A 136 -12.08 10.92 -8.60
CA ASP A 136 -12.46 9.80 -9.45
C ASP A 136 -11.64 8.55 -9.10
N GLY A 137 -12.32 7.41 -9.08
CA GLY A 137 -11.72 6.08 -8.97
C GLY A 137 -12.17 5.18 -10.11
N PHE A 138 -11.52 4.04 -10.29
CA PHE A 138 -11.95 3.05 -11.27
C PHE A 138 -11.54 1.64 -10.86
N ASN A 139 -12.28 0.68 -11.41
CA ASN A 139 -11.92 -0.73 -11.36
C ASN A 139 -12.05 -1.30 -12.77
N PHE A 140 -11.14 -2.19 -13.13
CA PHE A 140 -11.22 -2.91 -14.38
C PHE A 140 -10.67 -4.32 -14.27
N HIS A 141 -11.10 -5.17 -15.19
CA HIS A 141 -10.43 -6.42 -15.51
C HIS A 141 -10.22 -6.47 -17.03
N LEU A 142 -9.08 -7.04 -17.42
CA LEU A 142 -8.74 -7.19 -18.84
C LEU A 142 -9.58 -8.31 -19.49
N PRO A 143 -9.77 -8.28 -20.82
CA PRO A 143 -10.46 -9.34 -21.54
C PRO A 143 -9.71 -10.67 -21.42
N GLY A 144 -10.33 -11.68 -20.81
CA GLY A 144 -9.73 -13.00 -20.63
C GLY A 144 -9.38 -13.71 -21.94
N THR A 145 -10.11 -13.41 -23.01
CA THR A 145 -9.80 -13.91 -24.37
C THR A 145 -8.45 -13.43 -24.89
N LYS A 146 -7.96 -12.28 -24.41
CA LYS A 146 -6.68 -11.67 -24.81
C LYS A 146 -5.60 -11.87 -23.74
N PHE A 147 -6.00 -11.95 -22.47
CA PHE A 147 -5.11 -12.04 -21.31
C PHE A 147 -5.54 -13.20 -20.39
N PRO A 148 -5.45 -14.47 -20.84
CA PRO A 148 -6.03 -15.61 -20.13
C PRO A 148 -5.37 -15.93 -18.79
N THR A 149 -4.19 -15.36 -18.52
CA THR A 149 -3.43 -15.55 -17.28
C THR A 149 -3.50 -14.36 -16.34
N VAL A 150 -4.29 -13.32 -16.65
CA VAL A 150 -4.37 -12.09 -15.86
C VAL A 150 -5.70 -12.01 -15.13
N GLY A 151 -5.63 -12.03 -13.79
CA GLY A 151 -6.80 -12.07 -12.92
C GLY A 151 -7.29 -13.51 -12.69
N LEU A 152 -7.85 -13.75 -11.50
CA LEU A 152 -8.24 -15.10 -11.06
C LEU A 152 -9.33 -15.74 -11.94
N LEU A 153 -10.25 -14.92 -12.48
CA LEU A 153 -11.45 -15.36 -13.18
C LEU A 153 -11.39 -15.06 -14.69
N ALA A 154 -10.20 -14.97 -15.29
CA ALA A 154 -10.05 -14.59 -16.69
C ALA A 154 -10.94 -15.43 -17.63
N SER A 155 -11.07 -16.73 -17.40
CA SER A 155 -11.92 -17.63 -18.19
C SER A 155 -13.42 -17.30 -18.13
N GLU A 156 -13.89 -16.61 -17.09
CA GLU A 156 -15.29 -16.23 -16.91
C GLU A 156 -15.62 -14.83 -17.47
N PHE A 157 -14.60 -14.03 -17.76
CA PHE A 157 -14.75 -12.64 -18.21
C PHE A 157 -14.06 -12.40 -19.56
N PRO A 158 -14.63 -12.90 -20.68
CA PRO A 158 -13.97 -12.91 -21.99
C PRO A 158 -13.73 -11.50 -22.58
N ASP A 159 -14.61 -10.54 -22.28
CA ASP A 159 -14.65 -9.24 -22.97
C ASP A 159 -13.94 -8.09 -22.22
N GLY A 160 -13.63 -8.29 -20.94
CA GLY A 160 -13.10 -7.24 -20.07
C GLY A 160 -14.16 -6.20 -19.70
N PHE A 161 -13.90 -5.45 -18.64
CA PHE A 161 -14.80 -4.39 -18.21
C PHE A 161 -14.06 -3.33 -17.42
N VAL A 162 -14.43 -2.07 -17.62
CA VAL A 162 -13.97 -0.95 -16.80
C VAL A 162 -15.16 -0.19 -16.27
N ARG A 163 -15.07 0.21 -15.01
CA ARG A 163 -16.04 1.07 -14.37
C ARG A 163 -15.35 2.19 -13.62
N PHE A 164 -15.86 3.40 -13.85
CA PHE A 164 -15.44 4.60 -13.14
C PHE A 164 -16.44 4.94 -12.04
N TYR A 165 -15.94 5.59 -11.00
CA TYR A 165 -16.68 5.97 -9.81
C TYR A 165 -16.36 7.41 -9.46
N LYS A 166 -17.40 8.20 -9.20
CA LYS A 166 -17.26 9.49 -8.53
C LYS A 166 -17.14 9.25 -7.03
N LEU A 167 -16.15 9.88 -6.41
CA LEU A 167 -15.87 9.74 -4.99
C LEU A 167 -16.40 10.97 -4.26
N ASP A 168 -17.29 10.75 -3.29
CA ASP A 168 -17.68 11.79 -2.32
C ASP A 168 -16.57 11.87 -1.26
N LEU A 169 -15.69 12.86 -1.39
CA LEU A 169 -14.55 13.02 -0.48
C LEU A 169 -14.94 13.65 0.86
N VAL A 170 -16.14 14.25 0.96
CA VAL A 170 -16.67 14.82 2.21
C VAL A 170 -17.22 13.70 3.08
N LYS A 171 -18.12 12.88 2.52
CA LYS A 171 -18.67 11.70 3.21
C LYS A 171 -17.69 10.52 3.24
N ARG A 172 -16.65 10.57 2.41
CA ARG A 172 -15.71 9.48 2.16
C ARG A 172 -16.43 8.22 1.69
N GLN A 173 -17.25 8.36 0.66
CA GLN A 173 -18.07 7.27 0.12
C GLN A 173 -18.10 7.25 -1.41
N THR A 174 -18.50 6.13 -1.99
CA THR A 174 -18.88 6.04 -3.41
C THR A 174 -20.03 5.06 -3.60
N GLU A 175 -20.95 5.38 -4.52
CA GLU A 175 -22.03 4.46 -4.87
C GLU A 175 -21.52 3.43 -5.88
N PHE A 176 -21.44 2.17 -5.45
CA PHE A 176 -21.05 1.07 -6.31
C PHE A 176 -22.18 0.62 -7.22
N LYS A 177 -23.44 0.65 -6.78
CA LYS A 177 -24.65 0.37 -7.59
C LYS A 177 -25.84 1.06 -6.89
N PRO A 178 -27.00 1.26 -7.54
CA PRO A 178 -28.16 1.84 -6.89
C PRO A 178 -28.42 1.21 -5.52
N GLY A 179 -28.27 2.01 -4.46
CA GLY A 179 -28.47 1.58 -3.07
C GLY A 179 -27.32 0.78 -2.42
N ILE A 180 -26.20 0.57 -3.12
CA ILE A 180 -24.98 -0.05 -2.60
C ILE A 180 -23.88 1.01 -2.52
N VAL A 181 -23.59 1.46 -1.30
CA VAL A 181 -22.58 2.48 -1.00
C VAL A 181 -21.38 1.85 -0.30
N LEU A 182 -20.18 2.24 -0.73
CA LEU A 182 -18.91 1.78 -0.16
C LEU A 182 -18.21 2.93 0.56
N ASP A 183 -17.69 2.67 1.76
CA ASP A 183 -16.83 3.61 2.48
C ASP A 183 -15.41 3.62 1.90
N LEU A 184 -14.83 4.80 1.76
CA LEU A 184 -13.48 5.00 1.23
C LEU A 184 -12.42 4.78 2.31
N LYS A 185 -11.67 3.69 2.15
CA LYS A 185 -10.47 3.37 2.93
C LYS A 185 -9.24 3.38 2.01
N PRO A 186 -8.71 4.57 1.64
CA PRO A 186 -7.60 4.68 0.72
C PRO A 186 -6.31 4.16 1.37
N PHE A 187 -5.51 3.46 0.57
CA PHE A 187 -4.19 2.96 0.92
C PHE A 187 -3.31 2.96 -0.35
N PRO A 188 -1.98 3.03 -0.22
CA PRO A 188 -1.10 2.94 -1.38
C PRO A 188 -1.08 1.50 -1.90
N GLY A 189 -1.45 1.30 -3.17
CA GLY A 189 -1.33 -0.02 -3.81
C GLY A 189 0.13 -0.41 -4.08
N ILE A 190 0.97 0.57 -4.43
CA ILE A 190 2.41 0.40 -4.63
C ILE A 190 3.13 1.36 -3.69
N LEU A 191 3.94 0.81 -2.79
CA LEU A 191 4.92 1.51 -1.98
C LEU A 191 6.13 0.59 -1.90
N VAL A 192 7.27 1.03 -2.44
CA VAL A 192 8.44 0.19 -2.65
C VAL A 192 9.70 0.92 -2.22
N VAL A 193 10.61 0.17 -1.61
CA VAL A 193 12.01 0.59 -1.43
C VAL A 193 12.73 0.30 -2.75
N GLY A 194 13.75 1.10 -3.08
CA GLY A 194 14.54 0.93 -4.30
C GLY A 194 15.01 -0.52 -4.48
N VAL A 195 15.00 -1.00 -5.72
CA VAL A 195 15.47 -2.34 -6.07
C VAL A 195 16.97 -2.38 -5.83
N ASP A 196 17.45 -3.34 -5.04
CA ASP A 196 18.88 -3.57 -4.88
C ASP A 196 19.44 -4.15 -6.20
N PRO A 197 20.31 -3.44 -6.93
CA PRO A 197 20.88 -3.95 -8.17
C PRO A 197 21.77 -5.18 -7.96
N ASN A 198 22.16 -5.46 -6.71
CA ASN A 198 22.94 -6.63 -6.32
C ASN A 198 22.09 -7.70 -5.61
N GLU A 199 20.76 -7.59 -5.64
CA GLU A 199 19.89 -8.59 -5.01
C GLU A 199 20.22 -10.00 -5.55
N PRO A 200 20.51 -10.98 -4.67
CA PRO A 200 20.77 -12.35 -5.11
C PRO A 200 19.58 -12.90 -5.89
N LYS A 201 19.83 -13.58 -7.00
CA LYS A 201 18.78 -14.13 -7.89
C LYS A 201 17.81 -15.07 -7.19
N GLU A 202 18.24 -15.66 -6.07
CA GLU A 202 17.47 -16.59 -5.25
C GLU A 202 16.52 -15.87 -4.28
N LYS A 203 16.73 -14.56 -4.04
CA LYS A 203 15.92 -13.71 -3.15
C LYS A 203 15.05 -12.70 -3.90
N ALA A 204 15.53 -12.23 -5.06
CA ALA A 204 14.67 -11.60 -6.05
C ALA A 204 13.56 -12.61 -6.34
N GLY A 205 12.28 -12.26 -6.10
CA GLY A 205 11.14 -13.19 -6.26
C GLY A 205 10.99 -13.67 -7.72
N PRO A 206 9.83 -13.56 -8.36
CA PRO A 206 9.81 -13.63 -9.81
C PRO A 206 9.64 -12.20 -10.34
N PRO A 207 10.68 -11.34 -10.39
CA PRO A 207 10.58 -10.11 -11.14
C PRO A 207 10.63 -10.48 -12.61
N ILE A 208 9.62 -10.04 -13.36
CA ILE A 208 9.83 -9.87 -14.79
C ILE A 208 10.82 -8.71 -14.89
N HIS A 209 12.11 -9.03 -15.02
CA HIS A 209 13.12 -8.05 -15.39
C HIS A 209 13.13 -7.91 -16.92
N ASP A 210 13.22 -6.69 -17.41
CA ASP A 210 13.49 -6.47 -18.82
C ASP A 210 15.01 -6.47 -19.11
N ALA A 211 15.38 -6.34 -20.37
CA ALA A 211 16.78 -6.29 -20.80
C ALA A 211 17.58 -5.11 -20.21
N LYS A 212 16.92 -4.14 -19.56
CA LYS A 212 17.53 -2.99 -18.89
C LYS A 212 17.64 -3.19 -17.36
N GLY A 213 17.25 -4.37 -16.85
CA GLY A 213 17.27 -4.68 -15.43
C GLY A 213 16.14 -4.04 -14.63
N ARG A 214 15.13 -3.45 -15.31
CA ARG A 214 14.00 -2.81 -14.62
C ARG A 214 13.09 -3.88 -14.04
N THR A 215 12.60 -3.68 -12.84
CA THR A 215 11.65 -4.58 -12.19
C THR A 215 10.22 -4.20 -12.54
N SER A 216 9.42 -5.15 -13.03
CA SER A 216 8.00 -4.88 -13.27
C SER A 216 7.26 -4.58 -11.97
N THR A 217 6.33 -3.62 -12.03
CA THR A 217 5.38 -3.35 -10.95
C THR A 217 4.26 -4.40 -10.88
N LEU A 218 4.19 -5.32 -11.85
CA LEU A 218 3.40 -6.54 -11.73
C LEU A 218 4.26 -7.60 -11.07
N ARG A 219 3.87 -8.03 -9.86
CA ARG A 219 4.37 -9.30 -9.34
C ARG A 219 3.50 -10.43 -9.89
N PRO A 220 4.08 -11.53 -10.38
CA PRO A 220 3.33 -12.75 -10.55
C PRO A 220 2.93 -13.24 -9.16
N TRP A 221 1.64 -13.29 -8.93
CA TRP A 221 1.01 -14.05 -7.84
C TRP A 221 0.75 -15.47 -8.30
#